data_AF-A0A955G3E3-F1
#
_entry.id   AF-A0A955G3E3-F1
#
_cell.length_a   1.000
_cell.length_b   1.000
_cell.length_c   1.000
_cell.angle_alpha   90.00
_cell.angle_beta   90.00
_cell.angle_gamma   90.00
#
_symmetry.space_group_name_H-M   'P 1'
#
loop_
_entity.id
_entity.type
_entity.pdbx_description
1 polymer ?
#
loop_
_entity_poly.entity_id
_entity_poly.type
_entity_poly.pdbx_seq_one_letter_code
_entity_poly.pdbx_strand_id
1 'polypeptide(L)'
;SATQGAAVFPLDVKRTRYAVISNTGQAQTGLGELYLNIIDMTRNSGNGAVISKNIMLGTGKGLGIPNSYNGNNPDKSYSAEALGAVPKVGGGGYYVYTYSPTPGREKIIGFLVKTDGSIDPTPITWALNPQPRRCQLGTGLHVPTNHGTYGFGSINFSGDYTKMLVLVGAFACSKSSTTPSGTIYYMNLDPTTGAVSLNVSWETATVATTGDHDGYTADLSPAERYVYVTHKFPGSLVRYDLNAGSSSGIKATQSIVSTIMTNRTSPSVSLANDRSGGQVRRGPDGRMYIADNAYLADDDGSTYPQLGTAGYISYIANPDAAGATPAAIGLAIDGIQLAPGSFSGQGMPQMATVYNQQYSIY
;
A
#
# COMPACT_ATOMS: atom_id res chain seq x y z
N SER A 1 7.57 16.42 -2.27
CA SER A 1 7.66 15.15 -3.01
C SER A 1 6.36 14.42 -2.83
N ALA A 2 5.64 14.09 -3.92
CA ALA A 2 4.27 13.58 -3.88
C ALA A 2 4.16 12.06 -4.18
N THR A 3 5.29 11.37 -4.37
CA THR A 3 5.29 9.92 -4.61
C THR A 3 5.10 9.18 -3.29
N GLN A 4 4.00 8.44 -3.17
CA GLN A 4 3.75 7.58 -2.01
C GLN A 4 4.04 6.09 -2.30
N GLY A 5 4.07 5.71 -3.58
CA GLY A 5 4.39 4.38 -4.12
C GLY A 5 5.68 4.32 -4.93
N ALA A 6 6.64 3.47 -4.55
CA ALA A 6 7.84 3.16 -5.32
C ALA A 6 8.19 1.67 -5.27
N ALA A 7 8.41 1.06 -6.44
CA ALA A 7 8.99 -0.27 -6.57
C ALA A 7 10.40 -0.14 -7.15
N VAL A 8 11.38 -0.73 -6.47
CA VAL A 8 12.78 -0.70 -6.92
C VAL A 8 13.34 -2.11 -6.93
N PHE A 9 13.96 -2.53 -8.02
CA PHE A 9 14.51 -3.88 -8.15
C PHE A 9 15.72 -3.89 -9.10
N PRO A 10 16.66 -4.84 -8.90
CA PRO A 10 17.81 -4.96 -9.79
C PRO A 10 17.39 -5.48 -11.17
N LEU A 11 18.03 -4.97 -12.23
CA LEU A 11 17.85 -5.43 -13.61
C LEU A 11 18.86 -6.51 -14.02
N ASP A 12 19.88 -6.73 -13.21
CA ASP A 12 20.91 -7.74 -13.43
C ASP A 12 21.32 -8.42 -12.12
N VAL A 13 21.83 -9.65 -12.23
CA VAL A 13 22.27 -10.48 -11.10
C VAL A 13 23.41 -9.82 -10.31
N LYS A 14 24.25 -9.03 -10.99
CA LYS A 14 25.35 -8.28 -10.35
C LYS A 14 24.84 -7.06 -9.57
N ARG A 15 23.53 -6.76 -9.65
CA ARG A 15 22.85 -5.64 -9.01
C ARG A 15 23.54 -4.30 -9.32
N THR A 16 23.98 -4.16 -10.56
CA THR A 16 24.67 -2.96 -11.05
C THR A 16 23.70 -1.94 -11.64
N ARG A 17 22.55 -2.39 -12.15
CA ARG A 17 21.47 -1.52 -12.62
C ARG A 17 20.18 -1.81 -11.86
N TYR A 18 19.41 -0.76 -11.60
CA TYR A 18 18.13 -0.83 -10.88
C TYR A 18 17.04 -0.13 -11.67
N ALA A 19 15.88 -0.78 -11.76
CA ALA A 19 14.65 -0.13 -12.13
C ALA A 19 14.06 0.55 -10.89
N VAL A 20 13.63 1.79 -11.04
CA VAL A 20 12.90 2.57 -10.05
C VAL A 20 11.59 3.00 -10.68
N ILE A 21 10.48 2.47 -10.18
CA ILE A 21 9.15 2.78 -10.66
C ILE A 21 8.43 3.58 -9.59
N SER A 22 7.85 4.70 -9.98
CA SER A 22 7.16 5.61 -9.08
C SER A 22 5.86 6.12 -9.69
N ASN A 23 4.91 6.47 -8.83
CA ASN A 23 3.68 7.15 -9.22
C ASN A 23 3.81 8.69 -9.12
N THR A 24 3.16 9.42 -10.02
CA THR A 24 3.03 10.90 -10.03
C THR A 24 1.82 11.44 -9.25
N GLY A 25 0.85 10.61 -8.89
CA GLY A 25 -0.34 11.04 -8.14
C GLY A 25 -0.02 11.40 -6.69
N GLN A 26 -0.67 12.43 -6.15
CA GLN A 26 -0.61 12.76 -4.71
C GLN A 26 -1.73 12.04 -3.94
N ALA A 27 -1.48 11.76 -2.65
CA ALA A 27 -2.51 11.30 -1.71
C ALA A 27 -3.74 12.21 -1.79
N GLN A 28 -4.95 11.64 -1.77
CA GLN A 28 -6.23 12.37 -1.72
C GLN A 28 -6.60 13.19 -2.98
N THR A 29 -5.64 13.62 -3.82
CA THR A 29 -5.91 14.43 -5.03
C THR A 29 -6.14 13.61 -6.29
N GLY A 30 -5.85 12.30 -6.28
CA GLY A 30 -6.34 11.38 -7.29
C GLY A 30 -5.30 10.47 -7.92
N LEU A 31 -5.78 9.80 -8.96
CA LEU A 31 -5.12 8.78 -9.74
C LEU A 31 -3.84 9.31 -10.38
N GLY A 32 -2.82 8.48 -10.51
CA GLY A 32 -1.56 8.90 -11.14
C GLY A 32 -1.04 7.94 -12.20
N GLU A 33 0.07 8.33 -12.81
CA GLU A 33 0.75 7.60 -13.87
C GLU A 33 2.02 6.93 -13.32
N LEU A 34 2.38 5.77 -13.88
CA LEU A 34 3.58 5.03 -13.49
C LEU A 34 4.73 5.28 -14.44
N TYR A 35 5.88 5.67 -13.88
CA TYR A 35 7.10 5.94 -14.61
C TYR A 35 8.25 5.09 -14.11
N LEU A 36 8.97 4.48 -15.05
CA LEU A 36 10.24 3.77 -14.85
C LEU A 36 11.41 4.72 -15.09
N ASN A 37 12.36 4.66 -14.16
CA ASN A 37 13.70 5.20 -14.28
C ASN A 37 14.70 4.06 -14.11
N ILE A 38 15.84 4.12 -14.80
CA ILE A 38 16.91 3.15 -14.67
C ILE A 38 18.14 3.84 -14.11
N ILE A 39 18.64 3.33 -12.98
CA ILE A 39 19.85 3.80 -12.30
C ILE A 39 20.95 2.78 -12.53
N ASP A 40 22.11 3.24 -12.99
CA ASP A 40 23.33 2.45 -13.13
C ASP A 40 24.31 2.82 -12.03
N MET A 41 24.50 1.92 -11.07
CA MET A 41 25.36 2.07 -9.90
C MET A 41 26.84 1.98 -10.21
N THR A 42 27.25 1.56 -11.42
CA THR A 42 28.68 1.53 -11.81
C THR A 42 29.23 2.92 -12.13
N ARG A 43 28.33 3.91 -12.30
CA ARG A 43 28.67 5.28 -12.64
C ARG A 43 28.93 6.11 -11.38
N ASN A 44 29.56 7.27 -11.58
CA ASN A 44 29.85 8.24 -10.51
C ASN A 44 30.57 7.60 -9.31
N SER A 45 31.57 6.76 -9.59
CA SER A 45 32.38 6.06 -8.57
C SER A 45 31.55 5.24 -7.57
N GLY A 46 30.42 4.65 -8.02
CA GLY A 46 29.53 3.86 -7.17
C GLY A 46 28.31 4.60 -6.64
N ASN A 47 28.23 5.92 -6.81
CA ASN A 47 27.08 6.72 -6.36
C ASN A 47 25.85 6.58 -7.28
N GLY A 48 26.05 5.98 -8.45
CA GLY A 48 25.00 5.75 -9.44
C GLY A 48 24.66 6.96 -10.31
N ALA A 49 24.09 6.68 -11.48
CA ALA A 49 23.55 7.71 -12.38
C ALA A 49 22.25 7.22 -13.03
N VAL A 50 21.29 8.13 -13.21
CA VAL A 50 20.08 7.85 -13.99
C VAL A 50 20.45 7.79 -15.48
N ILE A 51 20.36 6.59 -16.07
CA ILE A 51 20.70 6.35 -17.48
C ILE A 51 19.47 6.29 -18.39
N SER A 52 18.28 6.18 -17.80
CA SER A 52 17.00 6.32 -18.50
C SER A 52 15.98 6.85 -17.52
N LYS A 53 15.13 7.79 -17.96
CA LYS A 53 14.18 8.48 -17.06
C LYS A 53 12.81 8.61 -17.69
N ASN A 54 11.78 8.63 -16.84
CA ASN A 54 10.39 8.90 -17.20
C ASN A 54 9.85 8.00 -18.33
N ILE A 55 10.23 6.71 -18.35
CA ILE A 55 9.66 5.73 -19.26
C ILE A 55 8.28 5.35 -18.73
N MET A 56 7.21 5.68 -19.45
CA MET A 56 5.85 5.39 -19.00
C MET A 56 5.51 3.89 -19.12
N LEU A 57 5.00 3.27 -18.04
CA LEU A 57 4.65 1.83 -18.04
C LEU A 57 3.36 1.51 -18.80
N GLY A 58 2.46 2.48 -18.93
CA GLY A 58 1.18 2.32 -19.60
C GLY A 58 0.98 3.38 -20.68
N THR A 59 1.56 3.20 -21.86
CA THR A 59 1.01 3.88 -23.05
C THR A 59 -0.28 3.15 -23.42
N GLY A 60 -1.38 3.87 -23.67
CA GLY A 60 -2.71 3.29 -23.93
C GLY A 60 -2.79 2.26 -25.07
N LYS A 61 -1.71 2.05 -25.85
CA LYS A 61 -1.63 1.11 -26.97
C LYS A 61 -1.83 -0.37 -26.60
N GLY A 62 -1.36 -0.82 -25.44
CA GLY A 62 -1.54 -2.22 -24.97
C GLY A 62 -2.89 -2.50 -24.29
N LEU A 63 -3.64 -1.44 -23.98
CA LEU A 63 -4.93 -1.49 -23.30
C LEU A 63 -6.11 -1.21 -24.25
N GLY A 64 -5.85 -1.06 -25.56
CA GLY A 64 -6.87 -0.70 -26.56
C GLY A 64 -7.34 0.76 -26.47
N ILE A 65 -6.56 1.66 -25.87
CA ILE A 65 -6.95 3.04 -25.56
C ILE A 65 -6.22 4.02 -26.49
N PRO A 66 -6.92 4.80 -27.33
CA PRO A 66 -6.31 5.78 -28.21
C PRO A 66 -5.44 6.81 -27.47
N ASN A 67 -4.37 7.21 -28.14
CA ASN A 67 -3.33 8.14 -27.66
C ASN A 67 -3.81 9.60 -27.62
N SER A 68 -4.98 9.89 -27.02
CA SER A 68 -5.37 11.25 -26.67
C SER A 68 -5.18 11.48 -25.17
N TYR A 69 -4.23 12.35 -24.86
CA TYR A 69 -4.13 13.00 -23.56
C TYR A 69 -5.23 14.06 -23.53
N ASN A 70 -6.39 13.68 -23.02
CA ASN A 70 -7.39 14.64 -22.59
C ASN A 70 -7.91 14.11 -21.27
N GLY A 71 -7.91 14.94 -20.23
CA GLY A 71 -8.09 14.58 -18.80
C GLY A 71 -9.42 13.92 -18.41
N ASN A 72 -10.11 13.29 -19.35
CA ASN A 72 -11.41 12.65 -19.22
C ASN A 72 -11.37 11.13 -19.52
N ASN A 73 -10.18 10.50 -19.58
CA ASN A 73 -10.09 9.05 -19.77
C ASN A 73 -9.71 8.32 -18.47
N PRO A 74 -10.69 7.80 -17.71
CA PRO A 74 -10.48 7.18 -16.40
C PRO A 74 -9.76 5.83 -16.46
N ASP A 75 -9.42 5.33 -17.66
CA ASP A 75 -8.71 4.06 -17.86
C ASP A 75 -7.18 4.18 -17.81
N LYS A 76 -6.62 5.40 -17.65
CA LYS A 76 -5.16 5.67 -17.60
C LYS A 76 -4.60 5.87 -16.20
N SER A 77 -5.37 5.50 -15.19
CA SER A 77 -5.27 6.08 -13.86
C SER A 77 -5.07 5.01 -12.79
N TYR A 78 -3.92 5.03 -12.13
CA TYR A 78 -3.51 4.03 -11.13
C TYR A 78 -3.60 4.57 -9.71
N SER A 79 -3.69 3.67 -8.71
CA SER A 79 -3.59 4.02 -7.30
C SER A 79 -2.29 4.77 -7.01
N ALA A 80 -2.39 5.92 -6.31
CA ALA A 80 -1.25 6.77 -5.95
C ALA A 80 -0.28 6.10 -4.96
N GLU A 81 -0.75 5.09 -4.23
CA GLU A 81 -0.01 4.48 -3.10
C GLU A 81 0.29 3.00 -3.29
N ALA A 82 -0.56 2.26 -4.02
CA ALA A 82 -0.45 0.81 -4.15
C ALA A 82 0.41 0.40 -5.34
N LEU A 83 1.66 0.05 -5.04
CA LEU A 83 2.65 -0.42 -5.99
C LEU A 83 3.52 -1.50 -5.33
N GLY A 84 3.75 -2.61 -6.04
CA GLY A 84 4.63 -3.68 -5.60
C GLY A 84 5.23 -4.44 -6.78
N ALA A 85 6.36 -5.11 -6.58
CA ALA A 85 7.02 -5.89 -7.62
C ALA A 85 7.42 -7.28 -7.13
N VAL A 86 7.42 -8.25 -8.05
CA VAL A 86 7.87 -9.63 -7.82
C VAL A 86 8.80 -10.08 -8.93
N PRO A 87 9.82 -10.90 -8.64
CA PRO A 87 10.67 -11.46 -9.67
C PRO A 87 9.88 -12.47 -10.51
N LYS A 88 10.18 -12.51 -11.82
CA LYS A 88 9.67 -13.57 -12.68
C LYS A 88 10.46 -14.86 -12.45
N VAL A 89 9.77 -15.96 -12.15
CA VAL A 89 10.41 -17.29 -12.03
C VAL A 89 11.02 -17.69 -13.38
N GLY A 90 12.23 -18.26 -13.30
CA GLY A 90 13.08 -18.56 -14.47
C GLY A 90 13.88 -17.35 -14.97
N GLY A 91 13.80 -16.20 -14.29
CA GLY A 91 14.47 -14.97 -14.69
C GLY A 91 13.72 -14.23 -15.81
N GLY A 92 14.40 -13.23 -16.37
CA GLY A 92 13.87 -12.42 -17.47
C GLY A 92 13.10 -11.16 -17.06
N GLY A 93 13.03 -10.84 -15.76
CA GLY A 93 12.52 -9.55 -15.31
C GLY A 93 11.73 -9.59 -14.00
N TYR A 94 10.91 -8.57 -13.80
CA TYR A 94 10.02 -8.39 -12.66
C TYR A 94 8.61 -8.03 -13.14
N TYR A 95 7.60 -8.63 -12.53
CA TYR A 95 6.23 -8.17 -12.66
C TYR A 95 5.99 -7.06 -11.64
N VAL A 96 5.43 -5.94 -12.09
CA VAL A 96 5.13 -4.76 -11.29
C VAL A 96 3.63 -4.57 -11.29
N TYR A 97 3.03 -4.63 -10.11
CA TYR A 97 1.59 -4.58 -9.93
C TYR A 97 1.13 -3.28 -9.28
N THR A 98 0.02 -2.79 -9.78
CA THR A 98 -0.81 -1.73 -9.18
C THR A 98 -2.29 -2.11 -9.38
N TYR A 99 -3.21 -1.25 -8.97
CA TYR A 99 -4.61 -1.37 -9.35
C TYR A 99 -5.16 -0.05 -9.87
N SER A 100 -6.17 -0.15 -10.74
CA SER A 100 -7.06 0.93 -11.12
C SER A 100 -8.19 1.00 -10.09
N PRO A 101 -8.29 2.07 -9.30
CA PRO A 101 -9.44 2.31 -8.40
C PRO A 101 -10.69 2.84 -9.12
N THR A 102 -10.67 2.96 -10.46
CA THR A 102 -11.77 3.58 -11.20
C THR A 102 -13.10 2.85 -10.94
N PRO A 103 -14.13 3.58 -10.44
CA PRO A 103 -15.44 3.04 -10.19
C PRO A 103 -16.04 2.19 -11.32
N GLY A 104 -16.38 0.93 -11.05
CA GLY A 104 -17.00 0.00 -12.00
C GLY A 104 -16.04 -0.59 -13.03
N ARG A 105 -14.75 -0.27 -12.92
CA ARG A 105 -13.64 -0.75 -13.75
C ARG A 105 -12.43 -1.12 -12.91
N GLU A 106 -12.66 -1.47 -11.65
CA GLU A 106 -11.60 -1.77 -10.72
C GLU A 106 -10.87 -3.05 -11.15
N LYS A 107 -9.54 -2.96 -11.29
CA LYS A 107 -8.72 -4.06 -11.78
C LYS A 107 -7.30 -3.97 -11.27
N ILE A 108 -6.67 -5.12 -11.06
CA ILE A 108 -5.23 -5.24 -10.87
C ILE A 108 -4.58 -5.18 -12.26
N ILE A 109 -3.46 -4.49 -12.33
CA ILE A 109 -2.69 -4.30 -13.56
C ILE A 109 -1.24 -4.67 -13.26
N GLY A 110 -0.68 -5.60 -14.03
CA GLY A 110 0.71 -6.06 -13.92
C GLY A 110 1.51 -5.74 -15.18
N PHE A 111 2.71 -5.19 -15.03
CA PHE A 111 3.64 -4.89 -16.12
C PHE A 111 4.89 -5.75 -15.97
N LEU A 112 5.33 -6.42 -17.04
CA LEU A 112 6.62 -7.10 -17.03
C LEU A 112 7.72 -6.15 -17.46
N VAL A 113 8.64 -5.86 -16.53
CA VAL A 113 9.89 -5.11 -16.80
C VAL A 113 11.02 -6.12 -16.98
N LYS A 114 11.57 -6.19 -18.19
CA LYS A 114 12.61 -7.14 -18.57
C LYS A 114 13.98 -6.71 -18.03
N THR A 115 14.94 -7.63 -18.00
CA THR A 115 16.31 -7.40 -17.47
C THR A 115 17.14 -6.37 -18.27
N ASP A 116 16.73 -6.07 -19.49
CA ASP A 116 17.32 -4.99 -20.29
C ASP A 116 16.68 -3.61 -19.98
N GLY A 117 15.64 -3.57 -19.13
CA GLY A 117 14.88 -2.38 -18.79
C GLY A 117 13.71 -2.08 -19.74
N SER A 118 13.49 -2.91 -20.77
CA SER A 118 12.32 -2.80 -21.64
C SER A 118 11.06 -3.32 -20.94
N ILE A 119 9.90 -2.82 -21.37
CA ILE A 119 8.61 -3.17 -20.79
C ILE A 119 7.84 -4.02 -21.80
N ASP A 120 7.25 -5.12 -21.35
CA ASP A 120 6.38 -5.91 -22.20
C ASP A 120 5.13 -5.11 -22.60
N PRO A 121 4.78 -5.03 -23.89
CA PRO A 121 3.69 -4.19 -24.36
C PRO A 121 2.30 -4.65 -23.91
N THR A 122 2.15 -5.90 -23.45
CA THR A 122 0.87 -6.45 -23.04
C THR A 122 0.80 -6.56 -21.51
N PRO A 123 0.12 -5.63 -20.83
CA PRO A 123 -0.06 -5.73 -19.39
C PRO A 123 -1.01 -6.86 -19.03
N ILE A 124 -0.77 -7.47 -17.87
CA ILE A 124 -1.68 -8.41 -17.24
C ILE A 124 -2.79 -7.59 -16.59
N THR A 125 -4.05 -7.98 -16.80
CA THR A 125 -5.19 -7.32 -16.14
C THR A 125 -6.11 -8.33 -15.51
N TRP A 126 -6.58 -8.04 -14.31
CA TRP A 126 -7.56 -8.88 -13.61
C TRP A 126 -8.62 -8.01 -12.96
N ALA A 127 -9.89 -8.24 -13.30
CA ALA A 127 -11.01 -7.46 -12.78
C ALA A 127 -11.26 -7.81 -11.29
N LEU A 128 -11.34 -6.78 -10.44
CA LEU A 128 -11.64 -6.96 -9.02
C LEU A 128 -13.11 -7.39 -8.84
N ASN A 129 -13.31 -8.69 -8.65
CA ASN A 129 -14.60 -9.32 -8.37
C ASN A 129 -14.46 -10.20 -7.12
N PRO A 130 -15.22 -9.97 -6.02
CA PRO A 130 -16.27 -8.95 -5.86
C PRO A 130 -15.75 -7.52 -6.00
N GLN A 131 -16.61 -6.59 -6.42
CA GLN A 131 -16.24 -5.18 -6.52
C GLN A 131 -15.86 -4.63 -5.13
N PRO A 132 -14.83 -3.77 -5.03
CA PRO A 132 -14.43 -3.20 -3.75
C PRO A 132 -15.56 -2.41 -3.09
N ARG A 133 -15.66 -2.46 -1.76
CA ARG A 133 -16.66 -1.68 -1.01
C ARG A 133 -16.39 -0.19 -1.07
N ARG A 134 -17.37 0.58 -1.53
CA ARG A 134 -17.40 2.04 -1.49
C ARG A 134 -17.92 2.49 -0.12
N CYS A 135 -17.46 3.65 0.34
CA CYS A 135 -18.21 4.39 1.34
C CYS A 135 -19.31 5.21 0.65
N GLN A 136 -20.55 5.02 1.09
CA GLN A 136 -21.70 5.75 0.58
C GLN A 136 -21.70 7.12 1.24
N LEU A 137 -21.35 8.16 0.48
CA LEU A 137 -21.47 9.52 0.97
C LEU A 137 -22.95 9.86 1.10
N GLY A 138 -23.34 10.39 2.26
CA GLY A 138 -24.71 10.83 2.50
C GLY A 138 -25.18 11.78 1.40
N THR A 139 -26.44 11.66 1.00
CA THR A 139 -27.09 12.53 0.02
C THR A 139 -26.97 13.99 0.47
N GLY A 140 -26.02 14.74 -0.09
CA GLY A 140 -25.83 16.16 0.23
C GLY A 140 -24.39 16.67 0.18
N LEU A 141 -23.38 15.79 0.29
CA LEU A 141 -21.98 16.16 0.05
C LEU A 141 -21.66 16.01 -1.44
N HIS A 142 -21.66 17.13 -2.17
CA HIS A 142 -21.06 17.21 -3.50
C HIS A 142 -19.56 16.93 -3.37
N VAL A 143 -19.14 15.71 -3.67
CA VAL A 143 -17.76 15.50 -4.09
C VAL A 143 -17.64 16.10 -5.48
N PRO A 144 -16.65 16.96 -5.76
CA PRO A 144 -16.30 17.24 -7.14
C PRO A 144 -16.12 15.89 -7.84
N THR A 145 -16.79 15.68 -8.96
CA THR A 145 -16.86 14.43 -9.76
C THR A 145 -15.50 13.88 -10.23
N ASN A 146 -14.40 14.42 -9.69
CA ASN A 146 -13.03 14.23 -10.09
C ASN A 146 -12.18 13.58 -8.98
N HIS A 147 -12.71 13.40 -7.76
CA HIS A 147 -12.02 12.65 -6.70
C HIS A 147 -12.48 11.20 -6.71
N GLY A 148 -11.62 10.31 -7.25
CA GLY A 148 -11.83 8.86 -7.18
C GLY A 148 -12.08 8.43 -5.74
N THR A 149 -13.21 7.77 -5.49
CA THR A 149 -13.71 7.36 -4.17
C THR A 149 -12.85 6.27 -3.49
N TYR A 150 -11.72 5.92 -4.11
CA TYR A 150 -10.69 5.01 -3.62
C TYR A 150 -9.32 5.58 -4.02
N GLY A 151 -8.54 6.00 -3.03
CA GLY A 151 -7.18 6.49 -3.25
C GLY A 151 -6.12 5.68 -2.50
N PHE A 152 -6.51 5.12 -1.36
CA PHE A 152 -5.59 4.42 -0.47
C PHE A 152 -5.60 2.92 -0.72
N GLY A 153 -4.47 2.30 -0.46
CA GLY A 153 -4.35 0.85 -0.53
C GLY A 153 -2.91 0.37 -0.52
N SER A 154 -2.78 -0.95 -0.61
CA SER A 154 -1.48 -1.61 -0.72
C SER A 154 -1.57 -2.84 -1.61
N ILE A 155 -0.43 -3.19 -2.21
CA ILE A 155 -0.18 -4.50 -2.80
C ILE A 155 1.08 -5.04 -2.13
N ASN A 156 0.95 -6.21 -1.50
CA ASN A 156 2.02 -6.95 -0.83
C ASN A 156 2.00 -8.42 -1.28
N PHE A 157 3.08 -9.14 -1.00
CA PHE A 157 3.26 -10.52 -1.47
C PHE A 157 3.70 -11.45 -0.35
N SER A 158 3.36 -12.74 -0.48
CA SER A 158 4.02 -13.80 0.30
C SER A 158 5.51 -13.86 -0.05
N GLY A 159 6.30 -14.45 0.84
CA GLY A 159 7.75 -14.56 0.75
C GLY A 159 8.19 -15.46 -0.40
N ASP A 160 7.34 -16.39 -0.82
CA ASP A 160 7.53 -17.25 -1.99
C ASP A 160 6.95 -16.64 -3.29
N TYR A 161 6.31 -15.46 -3.20
CA TYR A 161 5.64 -14.77 -4.30
C TYR A 161 4.52 -15.57 -4.99
N THR A 162 3.93 -16.56 -4.31
CA THR A 162 2.77 -17.31 -4.84
C THR A 162 1.43 -16.71 -4.42
N LYS A 163 1.45 -15.71 -3.53
CA LYS A 163 0.27 -15.00 -3.05
C LYS A 163 0.45 -13.50 -3.16
N MET A 164 -0.64 -12.83 -3.49
CA MET A 164 -0.74 -11.37 -3.51
C MET A 164 -1.83 -10.94 -2.54
N LEU A 165 -1.50 -10.03 -1.63
CA LEU A 165 -2.44 -9.37 -0.73
C LEU A 165 -2.67 -7.95 -1.24
N VAL A 166 -3.91 -7.65 -1.59
CA VAL A 166 -4.34 -6.32 -2.05
C VAL A 166 -5.36 -5.76 -1.07
N LEU A 167 -5.13 -4.54 -0.60
CA LEU A 167 -6.17 -3.75 0.05
C LEU A 167 -6.56 -2.62 -0.88
N VAL A 168 -7.85 -2.50 -1.16
CA VAL A 168 -8.46 -1.34 -1.79
C VAL A 168 -9.25 -0.60 -0.70
N GLY A 169 -8.72 0.53 -0.27
CA GLY A 169 -9.27 1.34 0.81
C GLY A 169 -10.40 2.24 0.31
N ALA A 170 -11.50 2.27 1.06
CA ALA A 170 -12.54 3.26 0.88
C ALA A 170 -12.18 4.53 1.67
N PHE A 171 -12.49 5.68 1.07
CA PHE A 171 -12.22 7.00 1.63
C PHE A 171 -13.52 7.72 2.00
N ALA A 172 -13.46 8.62 2.98
CA ALA A 172 -14.56 9.44 3.48
C ALA A 172 -15.75 8.58 3.98
N CYS A 173 -15.42 7.50 4.68
CA CYS A 173 -16.40 6.66 5.34
C CYS A 173 -17.00 7.41 6.51
N SER A 174 -18.23 7.91 6.32
CA SER A 174 -18.95 8.72 7.33
C SER A 174 -19.02 8.01 8.68
N LYS A 175 -19.18 8.80 9.75
CA LYS A 175 -19.26 8.44 11.18
C LYS A 175 -20.23 7.33 11.60
N SER A 176 -20.90 6.64 10.67
CA SER A 176 -21.73 5.48 11.01
C SER A 176 -20.84 4.25 11.24
N SER A 177 -20.90 3.73 12.46
CA SER A 177 -20.17 2.56 12.96
C SER A 177 -20.58 1.23 12.32
N THR A 178 -21.17 1.24 11.12
CA THR A 178 -21.71 0.06 10.43
C THR A 178 -21.06 -0.20 9.07
N THR A 179 -20.30 0.73 8.51
CA THR A 179 -19.77 0.60 7.15
C THR A 179 -18.29 0.17 7.15
N PRO A 180 -17.95 -0.97 6.51
CA PRO A 180 -16.56 -1.34 6.27
C PRO A 180 -15.85 -0.31 5.40
N SER A 181 -14.57 -0.13 5.66
CA SER A 181 -13.74 0.93 5.10
C SER A 181 -12.84 0.48 3.95
N GLY A 182 -13.13 -0.67 3.34
CA GLY A 182 -12.35 -1.21 2.24
C GLY A 182 -12.59 -2.70 2.01
N THR A 183 -11.88 -3.24 1.02
CA THR A 183 -11.91 -4.66 0.68
C THR A 183 -10.50 -5.20 0.55
N ILE A 184 -10.30 -6.37 1.15
CA ILE A 184 -9.04 -7.11 1.11
C ILE A 184 -9.22 -8.28 0.16
N TYR A 185 -8.27 -8.45 -0.75
CA TYR A 185 -8.16 -9.57 -1.65
C TYR A 185 -6.89 -10.32 -1.33
N TYR A 186 -7.03 -11.59 -1.01
CA TYR A 186 -5.92 -12.53 -0.96
C TYR A 186 -6.01 -13.40 -2.20
N MET A 187 -4.98 -13.35 -3.03
CA MET A 187 -4.99 -13.88 -4.38
C MET A 187 -3.88 -14.90 -4.57
N ASN A 188 -4.13 -15.85 -5.45
CA ASN A 188 -3.06 -16.66 -6.01
C ASN A 188 -2.32 -15.82 -7.06
N LEU A 189 -1.00 -15.92 -7.06
CA LEU A 189 -0.11 -15.34 -8.03
C LEU A 189 0.75 -16.46 -8.61
N ASP A 190 0.74 -16.60 -9.93
CA ASP A 190 1.72 -17.43 -10.62
C ASP A 190 2.94 -16.57 -10.94
N PRO A 191 4.08 -16.70 -10.24
CA PRO A 191 5.25 -15.87 -10.49
C PRO A 191 5.97 -16.22 -11.81
N THR A 192 5.56 -17.29 -12.51
CA THR A 192 6.10 -17.66 -13.83
C THR A 192 5.46 -16.84 -14.94
N THR A 193 4.14 -16.67 -14.88
CA THR A 193 3.33 -15.99 -15.90
C THR A 193 2.86 -14.61 -15.48
N GLY A 194 2.92 -14.30 -14.19
CA GLY A 194 2.34 -13.12 -13.57
C GLY A 194 0.81 -13.16 -13.46
N ALA A 195 0.18 -14.29 -13.80
CA ALA A 195 -1.27 -14.42 -13.72
C ALA A 195 -1.74 -14.37 -12.27
N VAL A 196 -2.87 -13.68 -12.04
CA VAL A 196 -3.51 -13.60 -10.73
C VAL A 196 -4.90 -14.20 -10.77
N SER A 197 -5.32 -14.82 -9.68
CA SER A 197 -6.69 -15.30 -9.49
C SER A 197 -7.12 -15.12 -8.04
N LEU A 198 -8.42 -14.89 -7.82
CA LEU A 198 -8.94 -14.75 -6.47
C LEU A 198 -8.79 -16.07 -5.70
N ASN A 199 -8.26 -16.01 -4.49
CA ASN A 199 -8.35 -17.09 -3.51
C ASN A 199 -9.52 -16.80 -2.56
N VAL A 200 -9.42 -15.72 -1.79
CA VAL A 200 -10.48 -15.26 -0.87
C VAL A 200 -10.48 -13.73 -0.79
N SER A 201 -11.61 -13.14 -0.43
CA SER A 201 -11.74 -11.70 -0.22
C SER A 201 -12.73 -11.39 0.88
N TRP A 202 -12.46 -10.37 1.68
CA TRP A 202 -13.36 -9.94 2.74
C TRP A 202 -13.28 -8.44 2.96
N GLU A 203 -14.30 -7.91 3.64
CA GLU A 203 -14.39 -6.50 3.96
C GLU A 203 -13.55 -6.17 5.21
N THR A 204 -12.92 -5.00 5.22
CA THR A 204 -12.17 -4.53 6.40
C THR A 204 -13.10 -4.35 7.60
N ALA A 205 -12.51 -4.16 8.78
CA ALA A 205 -13.27 -4.04 10.00
C ALA A 205 -14.07 -2.76 10.02
N THR A 206 -15.28 -2.88 10.53
CA THR A 206 -15.99 -1.72 11.04
C THR A 206 -15.44 -1.44 12.43
N VAL A 207 -14.78 -0.29 12.58
CA VAL A 207 -14.29 0.16 13.88
C VAL A 207 -15.21 1.28 14.32
N ALA A 208 -15.84 1.12 15.49
CA ALA A 208 -16.72 2.13 16.04
C ALA A 208 -15.89 3.34 16.48
N THR A 209 -16.00 4.44 15.75
CA THR A 209 -15.26 5.66 16.03
C THR A 209 -16.16 6.88 15.86
N THR A 210 -15.81 7.98 16.51
CA THR A 210 -16.57 9.24 16.43
C THR A 210 -16.18 10.10 15.21
N GLY A 211 -15.24 9.62 14.39
CA GLY A 211 -14.65 10.29 13.23
C GLY A 211 -14.78 9.47 11.95
N ASP A 212 -14.10 9.93 10.90
CA ASP A 212 -14.00 9.17 9.65
C ASP A 212 -13.19 7.90 9.87
N HIS A 213 -13.49 6.85 9.10
CA HIS A 213 -12.78 5.58 9.22
C HIS A 213 -12.35 5.01 7.87
N ASP A 214 -11.21 5.47 7.36
CA ASP A 214 -10.71 5.10 6.03
C ASP A 214 -9.78 3.87 6.09
N GLY A 215 -10.02 2.89 5.23
CA GLY A 215 -9.11 1.76 5.03
C GLY A 215 -7.86 2.25 4.34
N TYR A 216 -6.70 1.85 4.85
CA TYR A 216 -5.44 2.44 4.40
C TYR A 216 -4.50 1.41 3.79
N THR A 217 -3.92 0.51 4.59
CA THR A 217 -3.01 -0.51 4.06
C THR A 217 -3.15 -1.83 4.80
N ALA A 218 -2.76 -2.91 4.15
CA ALA A 218 -2.65 -4.23 4.75
C ALA A 218 -1.34 -4.92 4.36
N ASP A 219 -0.78 -5.72 5.27
CA ASP A 219 0.35 -6.60 4.99
C ASP A 219 0.25 -7.92 5.79
N LEU A 220 0.98 -8.93 5.33
CA LEU A 220 1.06 -10.25 5.95
C LEU A 220 1.99 -10.22 7.17
N SER A 221 1.67 -11.00 8.20
CA SER A 221 2.64 -11.33 9.24
C SER A 221 3.83 -12.12 8.64
N PRO A 222 4.99 -12.15 9.30
CA PRO A 222 6.17 -12.90 8.86
C PRO A 222 5.92 -14.36 8.52
N ALA A 223 5.18 -15.09 9.36
CA ALA A 223 4.80 -16.48 9.07
C ALA A 223 3.56 -16.60 8.17
N GLU A 224 3.02 -15.48 7.67
CA GLU A 224 1.94 -15.40 6.68
C GLU A 224 0.63 -16.04 7.15
N ARG A 225 0.47 -16.16 8.46
CA ARG A 225 -0.75 -16.63 9.10
C ARG A 225 -1.77 -15.52 9.26
N TYR A 226 -1.30 -14.31 9.56
CA TYR A 226 -2.18 -13.19 9.87
C TYR A 226 -2.08 -12.09 8.83
N VAL A 227 -3.18 -11.38 8.62
CA VAL A 227 -3.21 -10.12 7.88
C VAL A 227 -3.43 -8.99 8.88
N TYR A 228 -2.51 -8.02 8.88
CA TYR A 228 -2.65 -6.79 9.64
C TYR A 228 -3.14 -5.68 8.72
N VAL A 229 -4.09 -4.89 9.21
CA VAL A 229 -4.73 -3.80 8.48
C VAL A 229 -4.68 -2.55 9.33
N THR A 230 -4.26 -1.45 8.72
CA THR A 230 -4.36 -0.13 9.33
C THR A 230 -5.49 0.67 8.72
N HIS A 231 -6.15 1.44 9.57
CA HIS A 231 -7.08 2.48 9.18
C HIS A 231 -6.45 3.84 9.44
N LYS A 232 -6.71 4.78 8.55
CA LYS A 232 -6.07 6.09 8.58
C LYS A 232 -6.63 6.96 9.69
N PHE A 233 -7.93 6.96 9.91
CA PHE A 233 -8.61 7.77 10.93
C PHE A 233 -9.53 6.84 11.73
N PRO A 234 -9.56 6.91 13.08
CA PRO A 234 -8.67 7.60 14.01
C PRO A 234 -7.39 6.78 14.30
N GLY A 235 -6.83 6.09 13.30
CA GLY A 235 -5.64 5.26 13.47
C GLY A 235 -5.91 3.98 14.23
N SER A 236 -6.41 2.94 13.55
CA SER A 236 -6.66 1.63 14.19
C SER A 236 -5.84 0.52 13.53
N LEU A 237 -5.55 -0.51 14.31
CA LEU A 237 -4.88 -1.73 13.85
C LEU A 237 -5.80 -2.92 14.08
N VAL A 238 -6.02 -3.66 13.00
CA VAL A 238 -6.88 -4.84 12.98
C VAL A 238 -6.10 -6.04 12.46
N ARG A 239 -6.38 -7.21 13.00
CA ARG A 239 -5.79 -8.48 12.58
C ARG A 239 -6.86 -9.48 12.14
N TYR A 240 -6.55 -10.27 11.13
CA TYR A 240 -7.33 -11.42 10.65
C TYR A 240 -6.45 -12.68 10.61
N ASP A 241 -7.00 -13.86 10.91
CA ASP A 241 -6.34 -15.17 10.81
C ASP A 241 -6.72 -15.87 9.50
N LEU A 242 -5.73 -16.09 8.63
CA LEU A 242 -5.90 -16.74 7.33
C LEU A 242 -6.19 -18.25 7.47
N ASN A 243 -5.88 -18.87 8.61
CA ASN A 243 -6.17 -20.30 8.83
C ASN A 243 -7.67 -20.61 8.86
N ALA A 244 -8.53 -19.60 9.00
CA ALA A 244 -9.98 -19.77 8.86
C ALA A 244 -10.41 -20.14 7.41
N GLY A 245 -9.52 -19.97 6.42
CA GLY A 245 -9.58 -20.58 5.09
C GLY A 245 -10.65 -20.05 4.12
N SER A 246 -11.73 -19.45 4.61
CA SER A 246 -12.82 -18.91 3.80
C SER A 246 -13.00 -17.41 4.02
N SER A 247 -13.53 -16.69 3.03
CA SER A 247 -13.81 -15.24 3.13
C SER A 247 -14.60 -14.87 4.39
N SER A 248 -15.69 -15.58 4.68
CA SER A 248 -16.52 -15.35 5.87
C SER A 248 -15.83 -15.81 7.16
N GLY A 249 -15.15 -16.95 7.14
CA GLY A 249 -14.38 -17.43 8.29
C GLY A 249 -13.28 -16.46 8.70
N ILE A 250 -12.48 -16.00 7.74
CA ILE A 250 -11.40 -15.02 7.96
C ILE A 250 -11.99 -13.72 8.50
N LYS A 251 -13.07 -13.21 7.88
CA LYS A 251 -13.77 -12.02 8.39
C LYS A 251 -14.21 -12.18 9.84
N ALA A 252 -14.73 -13.34 10.23
CA ALA A 252 -15.18 -13.61 11.59
C ALA A 252 -14.02 -13.63 12.61
N THR A 253 -12.77 -13.85 12.19
CA THR A 253 -11.59 -13.80 13.08
C THR A 253 -11.11 -12.38 13.42
N GLN A 254 -11.76 -11.36 12.87
CA GLN A 254 -11.42 -9.96 13.06
C GLN A 254 -11.13 -9.65 14.53
N SER A 255 -9.92 -9.16 14.79
CA SER A 255 -9.49 -8.70 16.11
C SER A 255 -9.03 -7.25 16.00
N ILE A 256 -9.73 -6.35 16.69
CA ILE A 256 -9.29 -4.96 16.84
C ILE A 256 -8.17 -4.97 17.88
N VAL A 257 -6.93 -4.84 17.42
CA VAL A 257 -5.74 -4.88 18.27
C VAL A 257 -5.60 -3.56 19.00
N SER A 258 -5.76 -2.45 18.27
CA SER A 258 -5.75 -1.11 18.82
C SER A 258 -6.70 -0.20 18.06
N THR A 259 -7.34 0.73 18.76
CA THR A 259 -8.18 1.79 18.19
C THR A 259 -7.44 3.12 18.04
N ILE A 260 -6.18 3.18 18.49
CA ILE A 260 -5.29 4.33 18.42
C ILE A 260 -3.87 3.85 18.08
N MET A 261 -3.20 4.52 17.14
CA MET A 261 -1.85 4.17 16.70
C MET A 261 -0.80 5.23 17.03
N THR A 262 -1.16 6.15 17.92
CA THR A 262 -0.25 7.12 18.54
C THR A 262 -0.68 7.39 19.97
N ASN A 263 0.29 7.51 20.89
CA ASN A 263 0.04 7.92 22.27
C ASN A 263 0.06 9.44 22.44
N ARG A 264 0.42 10.17 21.38
CA ARG A 264 0.55 11.62 21.39
C ARG A 264 -0.83 12.28 21.36
N THR A 265 -1.08 13.19 22.30
CA THR A 265 -2.30 14.01 22.38
C THR A 265 -2.06 15.36 21.73
N SER A 266 -2.92 15.76 20.78
CA SER A 266 -2.97 17.14 20.27
C SER A 266 -3.54 18.07 21.35
N PRO A 267 -2.90 19.23 21.64
CA PRO A 267 -3.40 20.19 22.63
C PRO A 267 -4.67 20.94 22.16
N SER A 268 -4.92 21.05 20.85
CA SER A 268 -6.14 21.64 20.33
C SER A 268 -7.28 20.61 20.27
N VAL A 269 -8.34 20.88 21.01
CA VAL A 269 -9.45 19.96 21.27
C VAL A 269 -10.41 19.94 20.08
N SER A 270 -10.17 19.07 19.09
CA SER A 270 -11.21 18.66 18.14
C SER A 270 -10.87 17.36 17.39
N LEU A 271 -11.42 16.27 17.94
CA LEU A 271 -11.86 15.06 17.24
C LEU A 271 -10.79 13.99 16.97
N ALA A 272 -11.25 12.73 17.04
CA ALA A 272 -10.50 11.50 16.82
C ALA A 272 -9.71 11.43 15.49
N ASN A 273 -9.87 12.40 14.59
CA ASN A 273 -9.21 12.48 13.30
C ASN A 273 -7.71 12.80 13.38
N ASP A 274 -7.21 13.36 14.49
CA ASP A 274 -5.79 13.76 14.62
C ASP A 274 -4.84 12.60 14.96
N ARG A 275 -5.37 11.47 15.44
CA ARG A 275 -4.59 10.27 15.81
C ARG A 275 -4.42 9.34 14.62
N SER A 276 -3.94 9.83 13.49
CA SER A 276 -4.01 9.03 12.27
C SER A 276 -3.01 7.86 12.23
N GLY A 277 -3.48 6.73 11.74
CA GLY A 277 -2.66 5.55 11.45
C GLY A 277 -1.99 5.70 10.09
N GLY A 278 -0.84 5.06 9.92
CA GLY A 278 -0.13 5.01 8.66
C GLY A 278 -0.01 3.61 8.10
N GLN A 279 0.91 3.45 7.14
CA GLN A 279 1.15 2.21 6.45
C GLN A 279 1.62 1.13 7.43
N VAL A 280 1.10 -0.10 7.32
CA VAL A 280 1.67 -1.28 7.97
C VAL A 280 2.52 -2.08 6.97
N ARG A 281 3.69 -2.54 7.40
CA ARG A 281 4.56 -3.42 6.59
C ARG A 281 5.27 -4.45 7.44
N ARG A 282 5.53 -5.60 6.84
CA ARG A 282 6.47 -6.61 7.34
C ARG A 282 7.91 -6.14 7.17
N GLY A 283 8.67 -6.24 8.26
CA GLY A 283 10.11 -6.04 8.29
C GLY A 283 10.90 -7.31 7.97
N PRO A 284 12.17 -7.19 7.55
CA PRO A 284 13.04 -8.33 7.31
C PRO A 284 13.51 -9.02 8.60
N ASP A 285 13.33 -8.38 9.75
CA ASP A 285 13.72 -8.85 11.08
C ASP A 285 12.60 -9.67 11.77
N GLY A 286 11.53 -10.01 11.04
CA GLY A 286 10.40 -10.74 11.59
C GLY A 286 9.45 -9.88 12.44
N ARG A 287 9.58 -8.54 12.39
CA ARG A 287 8.63 -7.63 13.02
C ARG A 287 7.66 -7.06 11.99
N MET A 288 6.60 -6.42 12.48
CA MET A 288 5.77 -5.53 11.66
C MET A 288 6.00 -4.10 12.11
N TYR A 289 6.06 -3.17 11.17
CA TYR A 289 6.21 -1.75 11.40
C TYR A 289 4.97 -1.01 10.94
N ILE A 290 4.64 0.07 11.64
CA ILE A 290 3.47 0.89 11.35
C ILE A 290 3.91 2.35 11.40
N ALA A 291 3.72 3.06 10.28
CA ALA A 291 3.92 4.50 10.24
C ALA A 291 2.97 5.18 11.23
N ASP A 292 3.51 6.14 11.97
CA ASP A 292 2.77 6.93 12.94
C ASP A 292 2.68 8.38 12.48
N ASN A 293 1.45 8.80 12.19
CA ASN A 293 1.13 10.16 11.83
C ASN A 293 0.38 10.85 12.96
N ALA A 294 1.08 11.30 14.00
CA ALA A 294 0.51 12.33 14.87
C ALA A 294 0.59 13.68 14.17
N TYR A 295 -0.57 14.15 13.72
CA TYR A 295 -0.78 15.57 13.47
C TYR A 295 -0.75 16.27 14.82
N LEU A 296 0.32 17.01 15.10
CA LEU A 296 0.30 18.00 16.18
C LEU A 296 -0.14 19.31 15.52
N ALA A 297 -1.40 19.70 15.71
CA ALA A 297 -1.84 21.05 15.36
C ALA A 297 -1.20 22.01 16.37
N ASP A 298 -0.61 23.10 15.87
CA ASP A 298 -0.22 24.22 16.71
C ASP A 298 -1.47 24.99 17.18
N ASP A 299 -1.37 25.64 18.35
CA ASP A 299 -2.43 26.51 18.91
C ASP A 299 -2.83 27.68 17.99
N ASP A 300 -2.10 27.92 16.89
CA ASP A 300 -2.36 28.96 15.89
C ASP A 300 -3.17 28.49 14.67
N GLY A 301 -3.57 27.22 14.62
CA GLY A 301 -4.33 26.65 13.51
C GLY A 301 -3.49 26.30 12.27
N SER A 302 -2.16 26.40 12.34
CA SER A 302 -1.29 25.86 11.31
C SER A 302 -1.19 24.32 11.46
N THR A 303 -1.63 23.62 10.43
CA THR A 303 -1.68 22.15 10.36
C THR A 303 -0.46 21.65 9.61
N TYR A 304 0.71 21.72 10.23
CA TYR A 304 1.93 21.11 9.70
C TYR A 304 2.65 20.31 10.77
N PRO A 305 3.33 19.20 10.41
CA PRO A 305 4.23 18.52 11.34
C PRO A 305 5.24 19.55 11.85
N GLN A 306 5.22 19.83 13.15
CA GLN A 306 6.14 20.77 13.76
C GLN A 306 7.57 20.42 13.34
N LEU A 307 8.17 21.28 12.52
CA LEU A 307 9.58 21.22 12.13
C LEU A 307 10.41 21.33 13.41
N GLY A 308 10.77 20.20 14.01
CA GLY A 308 11.57 20.15 15.24
C GLY A 308 11.20 19.05 16.24
N THR A 309 10.03 18.41 16.12
CA THR A 309 9.69 17.23 16.94
C THR A 309 10.11 15.95 16.24
N ALA A 310 10.66 14.99 16.99
CA ALA A 310 11.02 13.69 16.45
C ALA A 310 9.74 12.92 16.06
N GLY A 311 9.69 12.40 14.83
CA GLY A 311 8.67 11.44 14.44
C GLY A 311 8.91 10.07 15.08
N TYR A 312 7.91 9.18 14.98
CA TYR A 312 8.00 7.83 15.51
C TYR A 312 7.57 6.79 14.48
N ILE A 313 7.98 5.55 14.72
CA ILE A 313 7.44 4.35 14.07
C ILE A 313 6.96 3.42 15.17
N SER A 314 5.74 2.92 15.04
CA SER A 314 5.19 1.87 15.90
C SER A 314 5.61 0.50 15.36
N TYR A 315 5.71 -0.51 16.23
CA TYR A 315 6.05 -1.87 15.77
C TYR A 315 5.34 -2.96 16.57
N ILE A 316 5.29 -4.16 15.98
CA ILE A 316 4.79 -5.39 16.59
C ILE A 316 5.97 -6.34 16.71
N ALA A 317 6.35 -6.68 17.95
CA ALA A 317 7.50 -7.55 18.21
C ALA A 317 7.25 -9.01 17.83
N ASN A 318 6.03 -9.51 18.07
CA ASN A 318 5.64 -10.91 17.90
C ASN A 318 4.36 -10.99 17.04
N PRO A 319 4.41 -10.61 15.74
CA PRO A 319 3.23 -10.53 14.88
C PRO A 319 2.52 -11.88 14.65
N ASP A 320 3.21 -12.99 14.84
CA ASP A 320 2.65 -14.34 14.69
C ASP A 320 2.14 -14.97 16.01
N ALA A 321 2.11 -14.20 17.11
CA ALA A 321 1.57 -14.68 18.38
C ALA A 321 0.08 -15.02 18.26
N ALA A 322 -0.34 -16.13 18.90
CA ALA A 322 -1.73 -16.61 18.82
C ALA A 322 -2.75 -15.58 19.34
N GLY A 323 -2.43 -14.87 20.43
CA GLY A 323 -3.28 -13.81 20.97
C GLY A 323 -3.24 -12.54 20.12
N ALA A 324 -4.34 -11.77 20.09
CA ALA A 324 -4.49 -10.56 19.28
C ALA A 324 -4.47 -9.26 20.10
N THR A 325 -4.11 -9.31 21.38
CA THR A 325 -4.02 -8.12 22.23
C THR A 325 -2.69 -7.40 22.04
N PRO A 326 -2.60 -6.08 22.30
CA PRO A 326 -1.34 -5.34 22.25
C PRO A 326 -0.21 -6.03 23.02
N ALA A 327 -0.50 -6.50 24.24
CA ALA A 327 0.49 -7.20 25.06
C ALA A 327 0.92 -8.55 24.45
N ALA A 328 -0.03 -9.35 23.92
CA ALA A 328 0.27 -10.66 23.37
C ALA A 328 1.20 -10.60 22.15
N ILE A 329 0.99 -9.60 21.27
CA ILE A 329 1.80 -9.43 20.07
C ILE A 329 3.01 -8.52 20.29
N GLY A 330 3.17 -7.96 21.49
CA GLY A 330 4.21 -6.98 21.79
C GLY A 330 4.10 -5.72 20.92
N LEU A 331 2.89 -5.17 20.80
CA LEU A 331 2.65 -3.89 20.14
C LEU A 331 3.27 -2.75 20.96
N ALA A 332 4.25 -2.08 20.38
CA ALA A 332 4.86 -0.87 20.92
C ALA A 332 4.42 0.33 20.07
N ILE A 333 3.42 1.05 20.55
CA ILE A 333 2.98 2.33 19.97
C ILE A 333 4.05 3.38 20.27
N ASP A 334 4.43 4.15 19.24
CA ASP A 334 5.52 5.13 19.29
C ASP A 334 6.86 4.50 19.71
N GLY A 335 7.06 3.23 19.36
CA GLY A 335 8.15 2.41 19.90
C GLY A 335 9.56 2.75 19.41
N ILE A 336 9.69 3.40 18.24
CA ILE A 336 10.98 3.81 17.67
C ILE A 336 10.95 5.30 17.39
N GLN A 337 11.83 6.06 18.05
CA GLN A 337 12.04 7.47 17.78
C GLN A 337 12.91 7.65 16.54
N LEU A 338 12.47 8.50 15.61
CA LEU A 338 13.25 8.91 14.44
C LEU A 338 14.21 10.04 14.78
N ALA A 339 15.23 10.22 13.94
CA ALA A 339 16.15 11.35 14.08
C ALA A 339 15.39 12.69 14.03
N PRO A 340 15.85 13.73 14.76
CA PRO A 340 15.25 15.06 14.68
C PRO A 340 15.10 15.54 13.23
N GLY A 341 13.92 16.10 12.91
CA GLY A 341 13.58 16.53 11.55
C GLY A 341 13.11 15.42 10.61
N SER A 342 13.07 14.16 11.06
CA SER A 342 12.51 13.03 10.31
C SER A 342 11.11 12.67 10.82
N PHE A 343 10.19 12.44 9.88
CA PHE A 343 8.83 12.00 10.16
C PHE A 343 8.41 10.88 9.21
N SER A 344 7.72 9.89 9.76
CA SER A 344 7.01 8.88 8.98
C SER A 344 5.55 9.25 9.06
N GLY A 345 5.06 10.13 8.16
CA GLY A 345 3.65 10.52 8.13
C GLY A 345 2.77 9.31 7.82
N GLN A 346 2.22 9.23 6.62
CA GLN A 346 1.28 8.15 6.29
C GLN A 346 1.95 6.97 5.58
N GLY A 347 3.19 7.11 5.10
CA GLY A 347 3.94 6.05 4.44
C GLY A 347 5.24 5.76 5.17
N MET A 348 5.69 4.51 5.11
CA MET A 348 7.06 4.17 5.45
C MET A 348 7.91 4.21 4.18
N PRO A 349 9.25 4.35 4.27
CA PRO A 349 10.12 4.18 3.12
C PRO A 349 9.75 2.89 2.40
N GLN A 350 9.29 3.01 1.15
CA GLN A 350 8.99 1.84 0.35
C GLN A 350 10.31 1.14 0.11
N MET A 351 10.55 0.05 0.84
CA MET A 351 11.78 -0.70 0.67
C MET A 351 11.85 -1.15 -0.78
N ALA A 352 12.93 -0.72 -1.43
CA ALA A 352 13.39 -1.29 -2.67
C ALA A 352 13.33 -2.80 -2.53
N THR A 353 12.52 -3.46 -3.37
CA THR A 353 12.45 -4.92 -3.46
C THR A 353 13.80 -5.44 -3.97
N VAL A 354 14.78 -5.49 -3.06
CA VAL A 354 16.05 -6.17 -3.29
C VAL A 354 15.78 -7.65 -3.05
N TYR A 355 15.49 -8.35 -4.14
CA TYR A 355 15.36 -9.80 -4.13
C TYR A 355 16.63 -10.44 -3.55
N ASN A 356 16.48 -11.24 -2.50
CA ASN A 356 17.48 -12.19 -2.06
C ASN A 356 17.10 -13.55 -2.65
N GLN A 357 17.91 -14.04 -3.59
CA GLN A 357 17.70 -15.32 -4.25
C GLN A 357 18.01 -16.45 -3.26
N GLN A 358 17.07 -16.77 -2.37
CA GLN A 358 17.03 -18.14 -1.85
C GLN A 358 16.38 -18.97 -2.96
N TYR A 359 17.04 -20.07 -3.33
CA TYR A 359 16.76 -20.97 -4.46
C TYR A 359 17.35 -20.57 -5.81
N SER A 360 18.67 -20.77 -5.91
CA SER A 360 19.26 -21.40 -7.09
C SER A 360 19.70 -22.81 -6.67
N ILE A 361 18.82 -23.80 -6.85
CA ILE A 361 19.26 -25.18 -7.03
C ILE A 361 18.86 -25.50 -8.46
N TYR A 362 19.85 -25.53 -9.36
CA TYR A 362 20.06 -26.55 -10.40
C TYR A 362 21.42 -26.34 -11.03
#